data_AF-A0A969XVT9-F1
#
_entry.id   AF-A0A969XVT9-F1
#
_cell.length_a   1.000
_cell.length_b   1.000
_cell.length_c   1.000
_cell.angle_alpha   90.00
_cell.angle_beta   90.00
_cell.angle_gamma   90.00
#
_symmetry.space_group_name_H-M   'P 1'
#
loop_
_entity.id
_entity.type
_entity.pdbx_description
1 polymer ?
#
loop_
_entity_poly.entity_id
_entity_poly.type
_entity_poly.pdbx_seq_one_letter_code
_entity_poly.pdbx_strand_id
1 'polypeptide(L)'
;MARPPIERAVGSVPRVTLFKPAGVPGRELEQLSLAVDELEAIRLVDLEGLSHEQAAAAMGVSRQTVGRVLEGGRAKVAEALVDGKAILIGGGQYRIEPRPLCCASCGEVWTGDPEPTSHTCPACGSAEVRTCWGGPGRCGKRRGGGQGRGRRAGEGPGCQGSRR
;
A
#
# COMPACT_ATOMS: atom_id res chain seq x y z
N MET A 1 -24.28 17.98 16.25
CA MET A 1 -24.17 17.62 14.82
C MET A 1 -22.94 16.75 14.64
N ALA A 2 -23.04 15.63 13.93
CA ALA A 2 -21.89 14.81 13.62
C ALA A 2 -20.97 15.57 12.66
N ARG A 3 -19.68 15.67 13.01
CA ARG A 3 -18.66 16.26 12.13
C ARG A 3 -18.64 15.46 10.82
N PRO A 4 -18.70 16.11 9.64
CA PRO A 4 -18.56 15.41 8.37
C PRO A 4 -17.30 14.52 8.41
N PRO A 5 -17.39 13.24 8.02
CA PRO A 5 -16.22 12.38 8.05
C PRO A 5 -15.17 12.94 7.09
N ILE A 6 -13.92 12.92 7.51
CA ILE A 6 -12.80 13.40 6.72
C ILE A 6 -12.57 12.38 5.59
N GLU A 7 -12.60 12.84 4.33
CA GLU A 7 -12.22 12.02 3.17
C GLU A 7 -10.78 11.54 3.33
N ARG A 8 -10.56 10.23 3.20
CA ARG A 8 -9.24 9.62 3.36
C ARG A 8 -8.52 9.56 2.02
N ALA A 9 -7.25 9.91 1.96
CA ALA A 9 -6.48 9.86 0.72
C ALA A 9 -6.04 8.43 0.39
N VAL A 10 -6.32 7.99 -0.84
CA VAL A 10 -6.01 6.66 -1.38
C VAL A 10 -5.16 6.80 -2.64
N GLY A 11 -4.14 5.96 -2.78
CA GLY A 11 -3.15 6.07 -3.86
C GLY A 11 -3.67 5.71 -5.25
N SER A 12 -4.68 4.85 -5.36
CA SER A 12 -5.27 4.39 -6.62
C SER A 12 -6.58 3.65 -6.39
N VAL A 13 -7.43 3.55 -7.41
CA VAL A 13 -8.64 2.72 -7.34
C VAL A 13 -8.26 1.22 -7.39
N PRO A 14 -8.82 0.36 -6.53
CA PRO A 14 -8.62 -1.09 -6.61
C PRO A 14 -9.15 -1.64 -7.94
N ARG A 15 -8.29 -2.30 -8.72
CA ARG A 15 -8.71 -2.93 -10.00
C ARG A 15 -9.58 -4.17 -9.77
N VAL A 16 -9.24 -4.94 -8.75
CA VAL A 16 -9.97 -6.15 -8.35
C VAL A 16 -10.88 -5.76 -7.21
N THR A 17 -12.19 -5.84 -7.45
CA THR A 17 -13.21 -5.49 -6.46
C THR A 17 -13.80 -6.71 -5.76
N LEU A 18 -13.50 -7.93 -6.20
CA LEU A 18 -14.04 -9.16 -5.62
C LEU A 18 -12.97 -10.23 -5.46
N PHE A 19 -12.80 -10.72 -4.23
CA PHE A 19 -12.02 -11.91 -3.91
C PHE A 19 -12.97 -12.98 -3.36
N LYS A 20 -12.78 -14.24 -3.75
CA LYS A 20 -13.61 -15.35 -3.27
C LYS A 20 -12.83 -16.66 -3.21
N PRO A 21 -13.19 -17.60 -2.31
CA PRO A 21 -12.65 -18.94 -2.34
C PRO A 21 -12.93 -19.65 -3.68
N ALA A 22 -11.99 -20.50 -4.07
CA ALA A 22 -12.13 -21.36 -5.24
C ALA A 22 -13.15 -22.49 -4.95
N GLY A 23 -13.87 -22.94 -5.96
CA GLY A 23 -14.79 -24.08 -5.85
C GLY A 23 -16.21 -23.78 -5.36
N VAL A 24 -16.48 -22.58 -4.84
CA VAL A 24 -17.84 -22.18 -4.43
C VAL A 24 -18.40 -21.08 -5.35
N PRO A 25 -19.65 -21.22 -5.87
CA PRO A 25 -20.31 -20.16 -6.63
C PRO A 25 -20.48 -18.89 -5.78
N GLY A 26 -20.16 -17.72 -6.35
CA GLY A 26 -20.20 -16.45 -5.62
C GLY A 26 -21.59 -16.06 -5.08
N ARG A 27 -22.67 -16.58 -5.68
CA ARG A 27 -24.05 -16.38 -5.23
C ARG A 27 -24.40 -17.13 -3.93
N GLU A 28 -23.63 -18.16 -3.60
CA GLU A 28 -23.83 -19.00 -2.41
C GLU A 28 -22.90 -18.57 -1.25
N LEU A 29 -22.03 -17.60 -1.50
CA LEU A 29 -21.09 -17.08 -0.51
C LEU A 29 -21.64 -15.83 0.17
N GLU A 30 -21.49 -15.79 1.49
CA GLU A 30 -21.63 -14.55 2.23
C GLU A 30 -20.53 -13.56 1.79
N GLN A 31 -20.90 -12.29 1.62
CA GLN A 31 -20.00 -11.24 1.16
C GLN A 31 -19.69 -10.27 2.30
N LEU A 32 -18.40 -10.03 2.53
CA LEU A 32 -17.90 -9.03 3.45
C LEU A 32 -17.40 -7.81 2.69
N SER A 33 -17.93 -6.64 3.04
CA SER A 33 -17.55 -5.37 2.43
C SER A 33 -16.27 -4.80 3.08
N LEU A 34 -15.18 -4.81 2.32
CA LEU A 34 -13.93 -4.13 2.68
C LEU A 34 -13.91 -2.74 2.03
N ALA A 35 -13.81 -1.70 2.85
CA ALA A 35 -13.79 -0.34 2.34
C ALA A 35 -12.44 -0.03 1.66
N VAL A 36 -12.45 0.90 0.69
CA VAL A 36 -11.26 1.21 -0.11
C VAL A 36 -10.13 1.79 0.75
N ASP A 37 -10.48 2.55 1.78
CA ASP A 37 -9.56 3.10 2.77
C ASP A 37 -8.99 2.05 3.73
N GLU A 38 -9.75 1.03 4.09
CA GLU A 38 -9.29 -0.14 4.86
C GLU A 38 -8.25 -0.93 4.06
N LEU A 39 -8.53 -1.19 2.78
CA LEU A 39 -7.58 -1.84 1.89
C LEU A 39 -6.30 -1.00 1.74
N GLU A 40 -6.44 0.32 1.62
CA GLU A 40 -5.30 1.21 1.54
C GLU A 40 -4.43 1.17 2.80
N ALA A 41 -5.05 1.19 3.99
CA ALA A 41 -4.30 1.08 5.24
C ALA A 41 -3.51 -0.24 5.33
N ILE A 42 -4.13 -1.36 4.92
CA ILE A 42 -3.46 -2.66 4.83
C ILE A 42 -2.29 -2.60 3.85
N ARG A 43 -2.49 -2.01 2.67
CA ARG A 43 -1.42 -1.85 1.66
C ARG A 43 -0.23 -1.07 2.23
N LEU A 44 -0.49 0.07 2.87
CA LEU A 44 0.56 0.95 3.39
C LEU A 44 1.35 0.31 4.54
N VAL A 45 0.66 -0.30 5.51
CA VAL A 45 1.30 -0.82 6.71
C VAL A 45 1.80 -2.25 6.51
N ASP A 46 0.95 -3.15 6.01
CA ASP A 46 1.26 -4.58 5.95
C ASP A 46 2.04 -4.98 4.70
N LEU A 47 1.71 -4.40 3.54
CA LEU A 47 2.39 -4.74 2.28
C LEU A 47 3.67 -3.92 2.08
N GLU A 48 3.60 -2.61 2.33
CA GLU A 48 4.73 -1.68 2.11
C GLU A 48 5.63 -1.51 3.35
N GLY A 49 5.16 -1.92 4.53
CA GLY A 49 5.95 -1.89 5.77
C GLY A 49 6.11 -0.49 6.36
N LEU A 50 5.19 0.44 6.08
CA LEU A 50 5.24 1.79 6.64
C LEU A 50 4.86 1.80 8.12
N SER A 51 5.42 2.75 8.85
CA SER A 51 4.93 3.07 10.19
C SER A 51 3.52 3.67 10.13
N HIS A 52 2.77 3.54 11.23
CA HIS A 52 1.42 4.13 11.33
C HIS A 52 1.44 5.66 11.14
N GLU A 53 2.55 6.33 11.48
CA GLU A 53 2.72 7.76 11.27
C GLU A 53 2.88 8.12 9.79
N GLN A 54 3.70 7.34 9.06
CA GLN A 54 3.87 7.52 7.61
C GLN A 54 2.55 7.21 6.87
N ALA A 55 1.86 6.15 7.25
CA ALA A 55 0.54 5.83 6.69
C ALA A 55 -0.51 6.91 7.03
N ALA A 56 -0.43 7.53 8.20
CA ALA A 56 -1.34 8.61 8.58
C ALA A 56 -1.13 9.86 7.72
N ALA A 57 0.14 10.25 7.52
CA ALA A 57 0.51 11.32 6.61
C ALA A 57 0.06 11.01 5.17
N ALA A 58 0.23 9.76 4.74
CA ALA A 58 -0.17 9.29 3.42
C ALA A 58 -1.69 9.37 3.15
N MET A 59 -2.49 9.07 4.17
CA MET A 59 -3.94 9.01 4.08
C MET A 59 -4.62 10.34 4.48
N GLY A 60 -3.85 11.34 4.90
CA GLY A 60 -4.39 12.63 5.37
C GLY A 60 -5.19 12.52 6.67
N VAL A 61 -4.90 11.53 7.51
CA VAL A 61 -5.64 11.28 8.77
C VAL A 61 -4.70 11.23 9.98
N SER A 62 -5.26 11.13 11.18
CA SER A 62 -4.46 10.95 12.40
C SER A 62 -3.91 9.52 12.50
N ARG A 63 -2.78 9.37 13.22
CA ARG A 63 -2.20 8.06 13.58
C ARG A 63 -3.22 7.11 14.21
N GLN A 64 -4.10 7.65 15.07
CA GLN A 64 -5.14 6.87 15.73
C GLN A 64 -6.20 6.36 14.73
N THR A 65 -6.57 7.19 13.75
CA THR A 65 -7.52 6.80 12.70
C THR A 65 -6.93 5.68 11.85
N VAL A 66 -5.65 5.74 11.46
CA VAL A 66 -4.99 4.62 10.75
C VAL A 66 -5.07 3.33 11.55
N GLY A 67 -4.79 3.38 12.85
CA GLY A 67 -4.89 2.20 13.71
C GLY A 67 -6.28 1.56 13.66
N ARG A 68 -7.34 2.37 13.79
CA ARG A 68 -8.74 1.89 13.73
C ARG A 68 -9.11 1.32 12.36
N VAL A 69 -8.71 2.00 11.29
CA VAL A 69 -9.00 1.57 9.91
C VAL A 69 -8.26 0.27 9.58
N LEU A 70 -7.00 0.16 9.99
CA LEU A 70 -6.19 -1.04 9.81
C LEU A 70 -6.75 -2.22 10.60
N GLU A 71 -7.16 -2.01 11.85
CA GLU A 71 -7.78 -3.04 12.69
C GLU A 71 -9.09 -3.55 12.07
N GLY A 72 -9.97 -2.65 11.63
CA GLY A 72 -11.22 -3.01 10.94
C GLY A 72 -10.99 -3.79 9.65
N GLY A 73 -10.03 -3.34 8.83
CA GLY A 73 -9.65 -4.03 7.60
C GLY A 73 -9.09 -5.43 7.87
N ARG A 74 -8.14 -5.56 8.81
CA ARG A 74 -7.55 -6.86 9.17
C ARG A 74 -8.57 -7.83 9.73
N ALA A 75 -9.50 -7.36 10.57
CA ALA A 75 -10.57 -8.19 11.11
C ALA A 75 -11.44 -8.79 9.99
N LYS A 76 -11.87 -7.96 9.02
CA LYS A 76 -12.67 -8.43 7.87
C LYS A 76 -11.91 -9.40 6.97
N VAL A 77 -10.63 -9.13 6.72
CA VAL A 77 -9.79 -10.05 5.94
C VAL A 77 -9.62 -11.38 6.68
N ALA A 78 -9.37 -11.34 7.99
CA ALA A 78 -9.25 -12.55 8.80
C ALA A 78 -10.56 -13.34 8.82
N GLU A 79 -11.70 -12.69 9.04
CA GLU A 79 -13.03 -13.31 9.01
C GLU A 79 -13.30 -13.98 7.65
N ALA A 80 -13.03 -13.28 6.55
CA ALA A 80 -13.22 -13.83 5.22
C ALA A 80 -12.35 -15.07 4.95
N LEU A 81 -11.10 -15.09 5.44
CA LEU A 81 -10.19 -16.22 5.27
C LEU A 81 -10.54 -17.41 6.16
N VAL A 82 -11.00 -17.16 7.40
CA VAL A 82 -11.36 -18.21 8.36
C VAL A 82 -12.71 -18.85 8.02
N ASP A 83 -13.71 -18.03 7.71
CA ASP A 83 -15.08 -18.49 7.46
C ASP A 83 -15.35 -18.82 5.98
N GLY A 84 -14.38 -18.56 5.10
CA GLY A 84 -14.50 -18.81 3.66
C GLY A 84 -15.49 -17.87 2.96
N LYS A 85 -15.57 -16.61 3.40
CA LYS A 85 -16.45 -15.58 2.80
C LYS A 85 -15.79 -14.90 1.60
N ALA A 86 -16.60 -14.32 0.73
CA ALA A 86 -16.10 -13.47 -0.34
C ALA A 86 -15.83 -12.05 0.19
N ILE A 87 -14.76 -11.41 -0.26
CA ILE A 87 -14.43 -10.02 0.05
C ILE A 87 -14.84 -9.15 -1.14
N LEU A 88 -15.79 -8.25 -0.92
CA LEU A 88 -16.16 -7.22 -1.87
C LEU A 88 -15.48 -5.90 -1.46
N ILE A 89 -14.58 -5.42 -2.30
CA ILE A 89 -13.91 -4.13 -2.10
C ILE A 89 -14.76 -3.03 -2.71
N GLY A 90 -15.20 -2.09 -1.88
CA GLY A 90 -16.01 -0.97 -2.33
C GLY A 90 -16.48 -0.06 -1.20
N GLY A 91 -17.02 1.10 -1.60
CA GLY A 91 -17.51 2.10 -0.67
C GLY A 91 -16.40 2.83 0.10
N GLY A 92 -16.78 3.43 1.23
CA GLY A 92 -15.93 4.35 1.99
C GLY A 92 -15.99 5.79 1.46
N GLN A 93 -15.46 6.72 2.26
CA GLN A 93 -15.32 8.13 1.86
C GLN A 93 -13.84 8.41 1.64
N TYR A 94 -13.42 8.41 0.38
CA TYR A 94 -12.03 8.56 0.00
C TYR A 94 -11.84 9.51 -1.18
N ARG A 95 -10.65 10.06 -1.27
CA ARG A 95 -10.16 10.87 -2.40
C ARG A 95 -8.96 10.16 -3.02
N ILE A 96 -8.88 10.18 -4.35
CA ILE A 96 -7.73 9.63 -5.07
C ILE A 96 -6.62 10.67 -5.10
N GLU A 97 -5.47 10.33 -4.53
CA GLU A 97 -4.24 11.11 -4.58
C GLU A 97 -3.12 10.23 -5.11
N PRO A 98 -2.84 10.26 -6.44
CA PRO A 98 -1.84 9.40 -7.05
C PRO A 98 -0.47 9.68 -6.44
N ARG A 99 0.21 8.62 -6.01
CA ARG A 99 1.51 8.73 -5.34
C ARG A 99 2.64 8.42 -6.31
N PRO A 100 3.79 9.12 -6.20
CA PRO A 100 4.95 8.79 -6.98
C PRO A 100 5.36 7.35 -6.69
N LEU A 101 5.63 6.60 -7.75
CA LEU A 101 6.16 5.25 -7.74
C LEU A 101 7.65 5.32 -7.98
N CYS A 102 8.41 4.42 -7.35
CA CYS A 102 9.83 4.21 -7.58
C CYS A 102 10.11 2.76 -7.93
N CYS A 103 11.00 2.56 -8.89
CA CYS A 103 11.49 1.24 -9.25
C CYS A 103 12.63 0.83 -8.32
N ALA A 104 12.55 -0.36 -7.72
CA ALA A 104 13.63 -0.91 -6.90
C ALA A 104 14.86 -1.30 -7.73
N SER A 105 14.69 -1.60 -9.03
CA SER A 105 15.73 -2.11 -9.90
C SER A 105 16.57 -1.00 -10.57
N CYS A 106 15.95 0.10 -11.03
CA CYS A 106 16.66 1.20 -11.68
C CYS A 106 16.61 2.54 -10.92
N GLY A 107 15.76 2.69 -9.91
CA GLY A 107 15.62 3.92 -9.14
C GLY A 107 14.79 5.02 -9.81
N GLU A 108 14.21 4.77 -10.98
CA GLU A 108 13.33 5.72 -11.68
C GLU A 108 12.12 6.08 -10.80
N VAL A 109 11.70 7.35 -10.82
CA VAL A 109 10.55 7.86 -10.07
C VAL A 109 9.55 8.48 -11.03
N TRP A 110 8.31 7.99 -11.04
CA TRP A 110 7.25 8.51 -11.90
C TRP A 110 5.92 8.54 -11.17
N THR A 111 5.03 9.44 -11.57
CA THR A 111 3.61 9.41 -11.14
C THR A 111 2.85 8.47 -12.07
N GLY A 112 2.25 7.42 -11.52
CA GLY A 112 1.33 6.58 -12.27
C GLY A 112 -0.03 7.26 -12.45
N ASP A 113 -0.74 6.90 -13.51
CA ASP A 113 -2.13 7.32 -13.70
C ASP A 113 -3.03 6.80 -12.56
N PRO A 114 -4.08 7.55 -12.16
CA PRO A 114 -5.02 7.15 -11.12
C PRO A 114 -5.82 5.88 -11.48
N GLU A 115 -5.90 5.57 -12.78
CA GLU A 115 -6.29 4.26 -13.30
C GLU A 115 -5.00 3.49 -13.60
N PRO A 116 -4.48 2.71 -12.65
CA PRO A 116 -3.23 2.01 -12.85
C PRO A 116 -3.47 1.04 -14.00
N THR A 117 -2.75 1.16 -15.11
CA THR A 117 -2.73 0.17 -16.18
C THR A 117 -1.46 -0.68 -16.12
N SER A 118 -0.37 -0.14 -15.57
CA SER A 118 0.95 -0.78 -15.51
C SER A 118 1.56 -0.71 -14.10
N HIS A 119 1.91 -1.86 -13.51
CA HIS A 119 2.80 -1.97 -12.33
C HIS A 119 4.26 -2.16 -12.76
N THR A 120 4.58 -1.71 -13.96
CA THR A 120 5.84 -1.96 -14.62
C THR A 120 6.59 -0.64 -14.76
N CYS A 121 7.89 -0.66 -14.47
CA CYS A 121 8.72 0.53 -14.62
C CYS A 121 8.83 0.94 -16.10
N PRO A 122 8.53 2.20 -16.46
CA PRO A 122 8.60 2.66 -17.85
C PRO A 122 10.04 2.70 -18.40
N ALA A 123 11.05 2.80 -17.52
CA ALA A 123 12.45 2.87 -17.92
C ALA A 123 13.13 1.50 -18.11
N CYS A 124 12.80 0.50 -17.26
CA CYS A 124 13.51 -0.78 -17.25
C CYS A 124 12.61 -2.02 -17.41
N GLY A 125 11.29 -1.87 -17.41
CA GLY A 125 10.36 -3.02 -17.52
C GLY A 125 10.25 -3.88 -16.26
N SER A 126 10.90 -3.51 -15.15
CA SER A 126 10.80 -4.26 -13.89
C SER A 126 9.40 -4.14 -13.26
N ALA A 127 8.90 -5.24 -12.69
CA ALA A 127 7.68 -5.28 -11.88
C ALA A 127 7.93 -4.93 -10.40
N GLU A 128 9.18 -4.71 -9.99
CA GLU A 128 9.54 -4.32 -8.62
C GLU A 128 9.32 -2.82 -8.39
N VAL A 129 8.06 -2.40 -8.50
CA VAL A 129 7.62 -1.01 -8.34
C VAL A 129 6.99 -0.83 -6.96
N ARG A 130 7.37 0.22 -6.26
CA ARG A 130 6.82 0.60 -4.95
C ARG A 130 6.42 2.06 -4.95
N THR A 131 5.57 2.47 -4.03
CA THR A 131 5.32 3.87 -3.71
C THR A 131 6.54 4.50 -3.05
N CYS A 132 6.83 5.75 -3.44
CA CYS A 132 8.00 6.49 -3.02
C CYS A 132 7.68 7.27 -1.73
N TRP A 133 8.14 6.76 -0.58
CA TRP A 133 7.90 7.36 0.74
C TRP A 133 9.14 8.09 1.25
N GLY A 134 9.24 9.35 0.85
CA GLY A 134 10.40 10.19 1.13
C GLY A 134 10.78 10.89 -0.16
N GLY A 135 11.04 12.19 -0.05
CA GLY A 135 11.51 13.00 -1.17
C GLY A 135 12.72 12.39 -1.90
N PRO A 136 13.14 13.00 -3.02
CA PRO A 136 14.09 12.40 -3.96
C PRO A 136 15.30 11.77 -3.25
N GLY A 137 15.49 10.46 -3.44
CA GLY A 137 16.69 9.74 -2.99
C GLY A 137 16.59 8.89 -1.71
N ARG A 138 15.42 8.63 -1.12
CA ARG A 138 15.28 7.66 -0.01
C ARG A 138 14.31 6.53 -0.33
N CYS A 139 14.80 5.45 -0.94
CA CYS A 139 14.12 4.16 -0.81
C CYS A 139 14.42 3.62 0.59
N GLY A 140 13.39 3.49 1.43
CA GLY A 140 13.53 2.92 2.77
C GLY A 140 14.06 1.49 2.65
N LYS A 141 15.32 1.27 3.04
CA LYS A 141 15.84 -0.09 3.22
C LYS A 141 14.92 -0.77 4.23
N ARG A 142 14.35 -1.92 3.85
CA ARG A 142 13.75 -2.87 4.79
C ARG A 142 14.78 -3.07 5.90
N ARG A 143 14.50 -2.57 7.12
CA ARG A 143 15.34 -2.90 8.29
C ARG A 143 15.06 -4.37 8.59
N GLY A 144 15.84 -5.25 7.97
CA GLY A 144 15.90 -6.65 8.36
C GLY A 144 16.27 -6.70 9.84
N GLY A 145 15.39 -7.28 10.65
CA GLY A 145 15.69 -7.62 12.03
C GLY A 145 16.79 -8.67 12.04
N GLY A 146 18.00 -8.25 12.38
CA GLY A 146 19.14 -9.12 12.60
C GLY A 146 20.02 -8.52 13.67
N GLN A 147 19.82 -8.95 14.92
CA GLN A 147 20.80 -8.74 15.98
C GLN A 147 22.05 -9.56 15.63
N GLY A 148 23.07 -8.90 15.08
CA GLY A 148 24.36 -9.51 14.76
C GLY A 148 25.47 -8.55 15.09
N ARG A 149 26.10 -8.71 16.25
CA ARG A 149 27.34 -8.03 16.61
C ARG A 149 28.43 -8.51 15.65
N GLY A 150 28.94 -7.65 14.77
CA GLY A 150 30.03 -8.01 13.88
C GLY A 150 30.54 -6.82 13.08
N ARG A 151 31.75 -6.36 13.42
CA ARG A 151 32.45 -5.24 12.77
C ARG A 151 32.85 -5.63 11.34
N ARG A 152 32.55 -4.76 10.36
CA ARG A 152 33.49 -4.24 9.34
C ARG A 152 32.73 -3.31 8.39
N ALA A 153 33.24 -2.08 8.29
CA ALA A 153 32.84 -1.12 7.27
C ALA A 153 33.26 -1.68 5.90
N GLY A 154 32.29 -1.87 5.02
CA GLY A 154 32.51 -2.09 3.59
C GLY A 154 31.77 -1.00 2.85
N GLU A 155 32.54 -0.13 2.19
CA GLU A 155 32.06 0.92 1.30
C GLU A 155 31.23 0.29 0.16
N GLY A 156 29.94 0.65 0.10
CA GLY A 156 29.07 0.36 -1.03
C GLY A 156 29.16 1.49 -2.07
N PRO A 157 29.00 1.18 -3.37
CA PRO A 157 29.33 2.09 -4.46
C PRO A 157 28.40 3.32 -4.46
N GLY A 158 29.02 4.49 -4.47
CA GLY A 158 28.32 5.77 -4.61
C GLY A 158 27.64 5.89 -5.97
N CYS A 159 26.39 6.35 -5.96
CA CYS A 159 25.71 6.79 -7.17
C CYS A 159 26.46 7.99 -7.77
N GLN A 160 27.18 7.75 -8.86
CA GLN A 160 27.66 8.83 -9.71
C GLN A 160 26.47 9.37 -10.48
N GLY A 161 26.17 10.66 -10.28
CA GLY A 161 25.17 11.37 -11.05
C GLY A 161 25.56 11.44 -12.52
N SER A 162 24.65 11.03 -13.40
CA SER A 162 24.76 11.33 -14.82
C SER A 162 24.15 12.69 -15.09
N ARG A 163 25.03 13.68 -15.33
CA ARG A 163 24.70 14.86 -16.12
C ARG A 163 24.38 14.41 -17.55
N ARG A 164 23.30 14.93 -18.13
CA ARG A 164 23.24 15.44 -19.50
C ARG A 164 22.07 16.39 -19.60
#